data_AF-A0A8T5G0L6-F1
#
_entry.id   AF-A0A8T5G0L6-F1
#
_cell.length_a   1.000
_cell.length_b   1.000
_cell.length_c   1.000
_cell.angle_alpha   90.00
_cell.angle_beta   90.00
_cell.angle_gamma   90.00
#
_symmetry.space_group_name_H-M   'P 1'
#
loop_
_entity.id
_entity.type
_entity.pdbx_description
1 polymer ?
#
loop_
_entity_poly.entity_id
_entity_poly.type
_entity_poly.pdbx_seq_one_letter_code
_entity_poly.pdbx_strand_id
1 'polypeptide(L)'
;MRFCPKCGKNIESGTFCSDCSPKKEINIKDISIKICTSCNKYFDKSSWTIYNNIETPITSIVKSMIKKQTKNPELKILIEKIEKKPGTELNFEIEIIDNNKNYLVPAKLEFSYCNTCSKLNGTYFEGDLQLRTENQEIIKFVFDYLGPEAAEKNRINDGMDIKVINKKRLSTLGDQLQR
;
A
#
# COMPACT_ATOMS: atom_id res chain seq x y z
N MET A 1 49.41 16.41 -2.29
CA MET A 1 48.27 17.30 -1.97
C MET A 1 47.37 17.37 -3.20
N ARG A 2 46.07 17.09 -3.07
CA ARG A 2 45.10 17.33 -4.15
C ARG A 2 44.36 18.62 -3.84
N PHE A 3 44.07 19.40 -4.87
CA PHE A 3 43.35 20.66 -4.78
C PHE A 3 42.13 20.62 -5.68
N CYS A 4 41.06 21.28 -5.25
CA CYS A 4 39.85 21.43 -6.04
C CYS A 4 40.13 22.30 -7.28
N PRO A 5 39.96 21.81 -8.51
CA PRO A 5 40.22 22.57 -9.73
C PRO A 5 39.35 23.83 -9.89
N LYS A 6 38.24 23.92 -9.13
CA LYS A 6 37.28 25.02 -9.22
C LYS A 6 37.55 26.16 -8.24
N CYS A 7 38.10 25.88 -7.05
CA CYS A 7 38.27 26.89 -6.00
C CYS A 7 39.63 26.87 -5.29
N GLY A 8 40.52 25.94 -5.64
CA GLY A 8 41.87 25.85 -5.08
C GLY A 8 41.97 25.28 -3.65
N LYS A 9 40.86 24.96 -2.97
CA LYS A 9 40.90 24.34 -1.63
C LYS A 9 41.56 22.96 -1.65
N ASN A 10 42.32 22.64 -0.61
CA ASN A 10 42.86 21.29 -0.40
C ASN A 10 41.72 20.28 -0.18
N ILE A 11 41.87 19.12 -0.80
CA ILE A 11 40.92 18.00 -0.73
C ILE A 11 41.63 16.71 -0.34
N GLU A 12 41.04 16.00 0.61
CA GLU A 12 41.54 14.71 1.09
C GLU A 12 41.26 13.58 0.07
N SER A 13 40.13 13.65 -0.64
CA SER A 13 39.73 12.69 -1.67
C SER A 13 38.76 13.29 -2.70
N GLY A 14 38.66 12.67 -3.89
CA GLY A 14 37.80 13.14 -4.99
C GLY A 14 38.43 14.19 -5.92
N THR A 15 37.62 14.71 -6.85
CA THR A 15 38.02 15.73 -7.84
C THR A 15 37.65 17.15 -7.42
N PHE A 16 36.56 17.33 -6.66
CA PHE A 16 36.09 18.64 -6.19
C PHE A 16 35.97 18.65 -4.67
N CYS A 17 36.12 19.82 -4.03
CA CYS A 17 35.79 19.97 -2.61
C CYS A 17 34.27 19.83 -2.39
N SER A 18 33.86 19.63 -1.13
CA SER A 18 32.45 19.56 -0.72
C SER A 18 31.59 20.68 -1.31
N ASP A 19 32.15 21.90 -1.38
CA ASP A 19 31.45 23.10 -1.81
C ASP A 19 31.33 23.21 -3.34
N CYS A 20 32.32 22.66 -4.06
CA CYS A 20 32.41 22.73 -5.52
C CYS A 20 31.93 21.47 -6.23
N SER A 21 31.73 20.39 -5.49
CA SER A 21 31.18 19.14 -6.01
C SER A 21 29.83 19.43 -6.67
N PRO A 22 29.57 18.88 -7.88
CA PRO A 22 28.29 19.06 -8.53
C PRO A 22 27.18 18.64 -7.56
N LYS A 23 26.30 19.58 -7.22
CA LYS A 23 25.15 19.32 -6.35
C LYS A 23 24.32 18.26 -7.06
N LYS A 24 24.23 17.07 -6.46
CA LYS A 24 23.21 16.10 -6.85
C LYS A 24 21.87 16.72 -6.47
N GLU A 25 21.17 17.28 -7.44
CA GLU A 25 19.75 17.59 -7.30
C GLU A 25 19.02 16.26 -7.22
N ILE A 26 18.22 16.07 -6.17
CA ILE A 26 17.40 14.87 -6.07
C ILE A 26 16.26 15.05 -7.07
N ASN A 27 16.29 14.28 -8.15
CA ASN A 27 15.23 14.29 -9.14
C ASN A 27 14.16 13.28 -8.72
N ILE A 28 13.03 13.77 -8.23
CA ILE A 28 11.90 12.96 -7.79
C ILE A 28 10.69 13.37 -8.60
N LYS A 29 10.03 12.39 -9.20
CA LYS A 29 8.73 12.58 -9.85
C LYS A 29 7.65 12.69 -8.78
N ASP A 30 6.55 13.34 -9.12
CA ASP A 30 5.34 13.40 -8.29
C ASP A 30 4.98 12.01 -7.76
N ILE A 31 4.74 11.95 -6.46
CA ILE A 31 4.45 10.70 -5.76
C ILE A 31 2.94 10.54 -5.70
N SER A 32 2.40 9.48 -6.30
CA SER A 32 0.98 9.10 -6.15
C SER A 32 0.86 7.76 -5.45
N ILE A 33 0.04 7.70 -4.40
CA ILE A 33 -0.14 6.53 -3.54
C ILE A 33 -1.63 6.22 -3.44
N LYS A 34 -2.02 5.01 -3.82
CA LYS A 34 -3.41 4.56 -3.69
C LYS A 34 -3.61 3.79 -2.40
N ILE A 35 -4.63 4.15 -1.64
CA ILE A 35 -4.98 3.55 -0.35
C ILE A 35 -6.42 3.04 -0.38
N CYS A 36 -6.60 1.81 0.07
CA CYS A 36 -7.90 1.20 0.28
C CYS A 36 -8.55 1.74 1.55
N THR A 37 -9.74 2.29 1.42
CA THR A 37 -10.50 2.86 2.54
C THR A 37 -11.10 1.80 3.48
N SER A 38 -11.20 0.54 3.04
CA SER A 38 -11.89 -0.52 3.80
C SER A 38 -10.98 -1.52 4.52
N CYS A 39 -9.74 -1.75 4.08
CA CYS A 39 -8.93 -2.87 4.59
C CYS A 39 -7.46 -2.55 4.85
N ASN A 40 -7.11 -1.26 5.02
CA ASN A 40 -5.73 -0.80 5.26
C ASN A 40 -4.71 -1.44 4.31
N LYS A 41 -5.06 -1.51 3.03
CA LYS A 41 -4.13 -1.91 1.96
C LYS A 41 -3.75 -0.71 1.13
N TYR A 42 -2.52 -0.67 0.64
CA TYR A 42 -2.06 0.33 -0.32
C TYR A 42 -1.54 -0.35 -1.58
N PHE A 43 -1.57 0.36 -2.71
CA PHE A 43 -1.08 -0.16 -3.96
C PHE A 43 0.41 0.14 -4.11
N ASP A 44 1.23 -0.91 -4.14
CA ASP A 44 2.67 -0.84 -4.41
C ASP A 44 3.08 -1.93 -5.42
N LYS A 45 3.92 -1.56 -6.37
CA LYS A 45 4.49 -2.47 -7.40
C LYS A 45 3.47 -3.45 -7.97
N SER A 46 2.34 -2.93 -8.44
CA SER A 46 1.27 -3.73 -9.06
C SER A 46 0.49 -4.64 -8.11
N SER A 47 0.59 -4.45 -6.80
CA SER A 47 -0.06 -5.31 -5.79
C SER A 47 -0.62 -4.51 -4.62
N TRP A 48 -1.64 -5.05 -3.95
CA TRP A 48 -2.22 -4.46 -2.75
C TRP A 48 -1.56 -5.05 -1.49
N THR A 49 -0.81 -4.23 -0.76
CA THR A 49 -0.06 -4.65 0.44
C THR A 49 -0.69 -4.07 1.70
N ILE A 50 -0.69 -4.83 2.79
CA ILE A 50 -1.24 -4.39 4.08
C ILE A 50 -0.30 -3.37 4.74
N TYR A 51 -0.86 -2.34 5.36
CA TYR A 51 -0.13 -1.38 6.18
C TYR A 51 -0.83 -1.17 7.54
N ASN A 52 -0.07 -0.75 8.54
CA ASN A 52 -0.59 -0.45 9.89
C ASN A 52 -0.78 1.06 10.10
N ASN A 53 0.15 1.86 9.57
CA ASN A 53 0.11 3.33 9.60
C ASN A 53 0.25 3.87 8.16
N ILE A 54 -0.44 4.97 7.84
CA ILE A 54 -0.38 5.68 6.56
C ILE A 54 1.02 6.22 6.23
N GLU A 55 1.86 6.48 7.23
CA GLU A 55 3.25 6.88 7.03
C GLU A 55 4.12 5.74 6.47
N THR A 56 3.78 4.49 6.78
CA THR A 56 4.51 3.30 6.30
C THR A 56 4.54 3.20 4.77
N PRO A 57 3.41 3.23 4.05
CA PRO A 57 3.41 3.18 2.59
C PRO A 57 4.09 4.39 1.95
N ILE A 58 3.94 5.58 2.53
CA ILE A 58 4.62 6.80 2.03
C ILE A 58 6.13 6.62 2.13
N THR A 59 6.61 6.24 3.32
CA THR A 59 8.04 6.03 3.58
C THR A 59 8.62 4.94 2.68
N SER A 60 7.91 3.82 2.47
CA SER A 60 8.40 2.72 1.63
C SER A 60 8.54 3.14 0.17
N ILE A 61 7.54 3.85 -0.37
CA ILE A 61 7.52 4.32 -1.75
C ILE A 61 8.61 5.38 -1.95
N VAL A 62 8.67 6.41 -1.10
CA VAL A 62 9.68 7.48 -1.17
C VAL A 62 11.09 6.89 -1.11
N LYS A 63 11.40 6.05 -0.11
CA LYS A 63 12.72 5.41 0.02
C LYS A 63 13.08 4.59 -1.21
N SER A 64 12.11 3.93 -1.84
CA SER A 64 12.37 3.14 -3.05
C SER A 64 12.78 4.01 -4.25
N MET A 65 12.22 5.21 -4.38
CA MET A 65 12.51 6.15 -5.46
C MET A 65 13.88 6.83 -5.30
N ILE A 66 14.26 7.16 -4.06
CA ILE A 66 15.51 7.89 -3.76
C ILE A 66 16.69 7.00 -3.38
N LYS A 67 16.50 5.68 -3.28
CA LYS A 67 17.54 4.71 -2.85
C LYS A 67 18.88 4.85 -3.60
N LYS A 68 18.85 5.26 -4.87
CA LYS A 68 20.07 5.45 -5.69
C LYS A 68 20.71 6.83 -5.54
N GLN A 69 19.98 7.79 -4.96
CA GLN A 69 20.35 9.20 -4.87
C GLN A 69 20.84 9.57 -3.47
N THR A 70 20.27 8.94 -2.43
CA THR A 70 20.53 9.23 -1.00
C THR A 70 20.86 7.95 -0.24
N LYS A 71 21.74 8.00 0.78
CA LYS A 71 22.09 6.83 1.61
C LYS A 71 21.11 6.60 2.77
N ASN A 72 20.73 7.66 3.48
CA ASN A 72 19.83 7.57 4.63
C ASN A 72 19.12 8.91 4.87
N PRO A 73 18.13 9.25 4.03
CA PRO A 73 17.40 10.49 4.17
C PRO A 73 16.43 10.42 5.36
N GLU A 74 16.29 11.52 6.09
CA GLU A 74 15.19 11.72 7.03
C GLU A 74 13.97 12.22 6.25
N LEU A 75 12.79 11.69 6.59
CA LEU A 75 11.53 12.05 5.96
C LEU A 75 10.61 12.68 7.01
N LYS A 76 10.12 13.89 6.72
CA LYS A 76 9.06 14.52 7.49
C LYS A 76 7.81 14.58 6.62
N ILE A 77 6.74 13.98 7.13
CA ILE A 77 5.47 13.82 6.44
C ILE A 77 4.44 14.61 7.26
N LEU A 78 3.85 15.63 6.64
CA LEU A 78 2.78 16.41 7.25
C LEU A 78 1.49 16.10 6.48
N ILE A 79 0.60 15.35 7.14
CA ILE A 79 -0.70 14.98 6.58
C ILE A 79 -1.76 15.60 7.47
N GLU A 80 -2.59 16.46 6.89
CA GLU A 80 -3.78 16.95 7.55
C GLU A 80 -4.80 15.81 7.74
N LYS A 81 -5.59 15.87 8.81
CA LYS A 81 -6.66 14.89 9.02
C LYS A 81 -7.68 15.02 7.90
N ILE A 82 -7.83 13.97 7.10
CA ILE A 82 -8.82 13.89 6.04
C ILE A 82 -9.74 12.68 6.23
N GLU A 83 -10.99 12.83 5.81
CA GLU A 83 -11.92 11.71 5.70
C GLU A 83 -11.50 10.78 4.56
N LYS A 84 -11.30 9.50 4.89
CA LYS A 84 -10.90 8.46 3.94
C LYS A 84 -12.11 7.98 3.14
N LYS A 85 -12.64 8.81 2.24
CA LYS A 85 -13.75 8.47 1.35
C LYS A 85 -13.23 8.02 -0.02
N PRO A 86 -13.78 6.94 -0.62
CA PRO A 86 -13.44 6.55 -1.98
C PRO A 86 -13.63 7.72 -2.96
N GLY A 87 -12.69 7.91 -3.88
CA GLY A 87 -12.67 9.01 -4.84
C GLY A 87 -12.15 10.34 -4.29
N THR A 88 -11.76 10.38 -3.01
CA THR A 88 -11.11 11.56 -2.42
C THR A 88 -9.61 11.53 -2.69
N GLU A 89 -9.03 12.70 -2.91
CA GLU A 89 -7.60 12.88 -3.11
C GLU A 89 -7.07 13.86 -2.09
N LEU A 90 -5.88 13.60 -1.55
CA LEU A 90 -5.16 14.51 -0.67
C LEU A 90 -3.81 14.84 -1.28
N ASN A 91 -3.59 16.11 -1.61
CA ASN A 91 -2.27 16.62 -1.95
C ASN A 91 -1.56 17.05 -0.67
N PHE A 92 -0.30 16.69 -0.54
CA PHE A 92 0.54 17.02 0.60
C PHE A 92 2.00 17.12 0.16
N GLU A 93 2.86 17.66 1.02
CA GLU A 93 4.29 17.75 0.76
C GLU A 93 5.06 16.81 1.68
N ILE A 94 6.13 16.24 1.13
CA ILE A 94 7.09 15.43 1.86
C ILE A 94 8.40 16.20 1.90
N GLU A 95 8.86 16.52 3.11
CA GLU A 95 10.18 17.09 3.31
C GLU A 95 11.20 15.96 3.44
N ILE A 96 12.16 15.94 2.53
CA ILE A 96 13.27 15.00 2.50
C ILE A 96 14.53 15.75 2.93
N ILE A 97 15.15 15.30 4.02
CA ILE A 97 16.37 15.88 4.55
C ILE A 97 17.53 14.93 4.27
N ASP A 98 18.48 15.36 3.43
CA ASP A 98 19.70 14.61 3.10
C ASP A 98 20.91 15.54 3.13
N ASN A 99 21.91 15.20 3.93
CA ASN A 99 23.16 15.97 4.06
C ASN A 99 22.93 17.48 4.34
N ASN A 100 22.08 17.81 5.32
CA ASN A 100 21.68 19.17 5.70
C ASN A 100 21.02 20.00 4.57
N LYS A 101 20.45 19.33 3.56
CA LYS A 101 19.61 19.95 2.54
C LYS A 101 18.20 19.43 2.66
N ASN A 102 17.24 20.34 2.51
CA ASN A 102 15.82 20.04 2.53
C ASN A 102 15.28 20.08 1.10
N TYR A 103 14.53 19.06 0.73
CA TYR A 103 13.85 18.94 -0.55
C TYR A 103 12.36 18.76 -0.26
N LEU A 104 11.52 19.60 -0.85
CA LEU A 104 10.08 19.47 -0.79
C LEU A 104 9.61 18.73 -2.03
N VAL A 105 8.86 17.66 -1.81
CA VAL A 105 8.33 16.82 -2.89
C VAL A 105 6.81 16.81 -2.81
N PRO A 106 6.10 17.22 -3.89
CA PRO A 106 4.66 17.10 -3.94
C PRO A 106 4.28 15.61 -3.99
N ALA A 107 3.31 15.26 -3.17
CA ALA A 107 2.77 13.92 -3.06
C ALA A 107 1.24 13.96 -3.02
N LYS A 108 0.64 12.87 -3.45
CA LYS A 108 -0.80 12.69 -3.56
C LYS A 108 -1.20 11.34 -2.98
N LEU A 109 -2.18 11.35 -2.07
CA LEU A 109 -2.91 10.16 -1.66
C LEU A 109 -4.22 10.09 -2.43
N GLU A 110 -4.50 8.94 -3.03
CA GLU A 110 -5.76 8.63 -3.68
C GLU A 110 -6.47 7.55 -2.86
N PHE A 111 -7.65 7.86 -2.36
CA PHE A 111 -8.47 6.93 -1.60
C PHE A 111 -9.39 6.14 -2.54
N SER A 112 -9.27 4.82 -2.57
CA SER A 112 -10.07 3.95 -3.44
C SER A 112 -10.46 2.65 -2.72
N TYR A 113 -11.07 1.71 -3.42
CA TYR A 113 -11.16 0.32 -2.97
C TYR A 113 -10.05 -0.52 -3.60
N CYS A 114 -9.55 -1.52 -2.86
CA CYS A 114 -8.72 -2.57 -3.45
C CYS A 114 -9.59 -3.54 -4.26
N ASN A 115 -8.94 -4.39 -5.07
CA ASN A 115 -9.66 -5.33 -5.94
C ASN A 115 -10.63 -6.22 -5.16
N THR A 116 -10.23 -6.69 -3.98
CA THR A 116 -11.09 -7.49 -3.09
C THR A 116 -12.27 -6.68 -2.57
N CYS A 117 -12.04 -5.52 -1.95
CA CYS A 117 -13.11 -4.69 -1.39
C CYS A 117 -14.05 -4.15 -2.47
N SER A 118 -13.54 -3.89 -3.67
CA SER A 118 -14.35 -3.50 -4.82
C SER A 118 -15.32 -4.61 -5.22
N LYS A 119 -14.85 -5.87 -5.28
CA LYS A 119 -15.73 -7.04 -5.51
C LYS A 119 -16.76 -7.22 -4.38
N LEU A 120 -16.34 -7.09 -3.12
CA LEU A 120 -17.22 -7.25 -1.96
C LEU A 120 -18.34 -6.22 -1.88
N ASN A 121 -18.05 -4.96 -2.23
CA ASN A 121 -19.06 -3.89 -2.25
C ASN A 121 -19.87 -3.88 -3.56
N GLY A 122 -19.52 -4.72 -4.53
CA GLY A 122 -20.23 -4.86 -5.79
C GLY A 122 -21.28 -5.97 -5.74
N THR A 123 -21.94 -6.20 -6.88
CA THR A 123 -22.87 -7.32 -7.09
C THR A 123 -22.20 -8.51 -7.77
N TYR A 124 -20.87 -8.51 -7.89
CA TYR A 124 -20.12 -9.54 -8.60
C TYR A 124 -19.67 -10.64 -7.65
N PHE A 125 -20.10 -11.86 -7.93
CA PHE A 125 -19.73 -13.06 -7.19
C PHE A 125 -19.20 -14.11 -8.17
N GLU A 126 -18.21 -14.89 -7.73
CA GLU A 126 -17.57 -15.92 -8.55
C GLU A 126 -18.17 -17.32 -8.31
N GLY A 127 -18.98 -17.48 -7.26
CA GLY A 127 -19.76 -18.68 -7.01
C GLY A 127 -20.54 -18.62 -5.70
N ASP A 128 -21.44 -19.59 -5.54
CA ASP A 128 -22.31 -19.72 -4.37
C ASP A 128 -21.98 -21.00 -3.61
N LEU A 129 -21.85 -20.89 -2.28
CA LEU A 129 -21.75 -22.02 -1.37
C LEU A 129 -23.10 -22.19 -0.67
N GLN A 130 -23.75 -23.32 -0.93
CA GLN A 130 -24.99 -23.70 -0.28
C GLN A 130 -24.68 -24.67 0.86
N LEU A 131 -24.65 -24.15 2.08
CA LEU A 131 -24.40 -24.95 3.26
C LEU A 131 -25.75 -25.39 3.86
N ARG A 132 -26.01 -26.69 3.90
CA ARG A 132 -27.23 -27.29 4.47
C ARG A 132 -26.88 -28.05 5.75
N THR A 133 -26.56 -27.28 6.78
CA THR A 133 -26.23 -27.82 8.10
C THR A 133 -26.57 -26.82 9.19
N GLU A 134 -26.99 -27.32 10.35
CA GLU A 134 -27.16 -26.53 11.57
C GLU A 134 -25.90 -26.57 12.45
N ASN A 135 -24.90 -27.39 12.09
CA ASN A 135 -23.68 -27.56 12.87
C ASN A 135 -22.85 -26.26 12.88
N GLN A 136 -22.80 -25.63 14.06
CA GLN A 136 -22.10 -24.37 14.27
C GLN A 136 -20.59 -24.45 14.05
N GLU A 137 -19.97 -25.60 14.29
CA GLU A 137 -18.53 -25.78 14.07
C GLU A 137 -18.18 -25.75 12.59
N ILE A 138 -18.99 -26.40 11.76
CA ILE A 138 -18.84 -26.39 10.29
C ILE A 138 -19.07 -24.98 9.76
N ILE A 139 -20.13 -24.31 10.22
CA ILE A 139 -20.43 -22.92 9.83
C ILE A 139 -19.26 -22.01 10.19
N LYS A 140 -18.72 -22.12 11.41
CA LYS A 140 -17.57 -21.35 11.86
C LYS A 140 -16.33 -21.64 11.00
N PHE A 141 -16.02 -22.91 10.76
CA PHE A 141 -14.91 -23.32 9.90
C PHE A 141 -15.01 -22.69 8.50
N VAL A 142 -16.19 -22.76 7.87
CA VAL A 142 -16.44 -22.16 6.55
C VAL A 142 -16.16 -20.65 6.57
N PHE A 143 -16.61 -19.94 7.59
CA PHE A 143 -16.37 -18.49 7.69
C PHE A 143 -14.93 -18.14 8.00
N ASP A 144 -14.26 -18.89 8.86
CA ASP A 144 -12.83 -18.70 9.14
C ASP A 144 -12.00 -18.99 7.88
N TYR A 145 -12.39 -19.99 7.10
CA TYR A 145 -11.73 -20.35 5.85
C TYR A 145 -11.93 -19.32 4.74
N LEU A 146 -13.16 -18.85 4.50
CA LEU A 146 -13.45 -17.85 3.46
C LEU A 146 -13.04 -16.42 3.88
N GLY A 147 -13.13 -16.13 5.18
CA GLY A 147 -12.81 -14.83 5.76
C GLY A 147 -13.56 -13.70 5.05
N PRO A 148 -12.85 -12.65 4.59
CA PRO A 148 -13.48 -11.51 3.91
C PRO A 148 -14.06 -11.85 2.54
N GLU A 149 -13.77 -13.03 1.97
CA GLU A 149 -14.26 -13.41 0.64
C GLU A 149 -15.71 -13.93 0.65
N ALA A 150 -16.29 -14.17 1.82
CA ALA A 150 -17.72 -14.46 2.02
C ALA A 150 -18.52 -13.14 2.03
N ALA A 151 -19.05 -12.77 0.87
CA ALA A 151 -19.57 -11.44 0.59
C ALA A 151 -21.03 -11.23 1.01
N GLU A 152 -21.90 -12.21 0.74
CA GLU A 152 -23.33 -12.15 1.11
C GLU A 152 -23.72 -13.43 1.84
N LYS A 153 -24.55 -13.31 2.88
CA LYS A 153 -24.92 -14.41 3.77
C LYS A 153 -26.43 -14.41 3.97
N ASN A 154 -27.12 -15.33 3.32
CA ASN A 154 -28.57 -15.46 3.41
C ASN A 154 -28.92 -16.71 4.19
N ARG A 155 -29.50 -16.55 5.39
CA ARG A 155 -30.09 -17.68 6.11
C ARG A 155 -31.37 -18.12 5.41
N ILE A 156 -31.49 -19.43 5.26
CA ILE A 156 -32.64 -20.12 4.72
C ILE A 156 -33.02 -21.23 5.70
N ASN A 157 -34.24 -21.74 5.60
CA ASN A 157 -34.86 -22.59 6.64
C ASN A 157 -33.94 -23.71 7.17
N ASP A 158 -33.18 -24.37 6.30
CA ASP A 158 -32.31 -25.52 6.60
C ASP A 158 -30.81 -25.23 6.43
N GLY A 159 -30.42 -23.96 6.38
CA GLY A 159 -29.00 -23.61 6.26
C GLY A 159 -28.72 -22.18 5.82
N MET A 160 -27.71 -22.03 4.96
CA MET A 160 -27.25 -20.73 4.50
C MET A 160 -26.70 -20.79 3.07
N ASP A 161 -27.02 -19.76 2.29
CA ASP A 161 -26.37 -19.48 1.02
C ASP A 161 -25.34 -18.37 1.21
N ILE A 162 -24.10 -18.65 0.81
CA ILE A 162 -22.97 -17.73 0.92
C ILE A 162 -22.44 -17.43 -0.47
N LYS A 163 -22.48 -16.15 -0.86
CA LYS A 163 -21.86 -15.72 -2.12
C LYS A 163 -20.38 -15.45 -1.91
N VAL A 164 -19.53 -15.96 -2.80
CA VAL A 164 -18.07 -15.92 -2.67
C VAL A 164 -17.43 -15.24 -3.88
N ILE A 165 -16.46 -14.37 -3.64
CA ILE A 165 -15.79 -13.58 -4.69
C ILE A 165 -14.49 -14.21 -5.24
N ASN A 166 -14.23 -15.47 -4.89
CA ASN A 166 -13.04 -16.22 -5.29
C ASN A 166 -13.38 -17.69 -5.56
N LYS A 167 -13.52 -18.04 -6.84
CA LYS A 167 -13.90 -19.40 -7.27
C LYS A 167 -12.89 -20.47 -6.83
N LYS A 168 -11.59 -20.17 -6.89
CA LYS A 168 -10.55 -21.16 -6.57
C LYS A 168 -10.60 -21.57 -5.11
N ARG A 169 -10.74 -20.58 -4.22
CA ARG A 169 -10.86 -20.82 -2.77
C ARG A 169 -12.16 -21.55 -2.43
N LEU A 170 -13.27 -21.18 -3.08
CA LEU A 170 -14.54 -21.89 -2.94
C LEU A 170 -14.42 -23.36 -3.36
N SER A 171 -13.77 -23.65 -4.49
CA SER A 171 -13.56 -25.03 -4.96
C SER A 171 -12.78 -25.86 -3.96
N THR A 172 -11.67 -25.33 -3.42
CA THR A 172 -10.89 -26.03 -2.40
C THR A 172 -11.69 -26.29 -1.12
N LEU A 173 -12.52 -25.34 -0.70
CA LEU A 173 -13.41 -25.54 0.45
C LEU A 173 -14.46 -26.62 0.17
N GLY A 174 -15.06 -26.64 -1.02
CA GLY A 174 -15.99 -27.68 -1.43
C GLY A 174 -15.38 -29.08 -1.33
N ASP A 175 -14.16 -29.26 -1.81
CA ASP A 175 -13.43 -30.53 -1.72
C ASP A 175 -13.14 -30.96 -0.27
N GLN A 176 -12.95 -29.99 0.64
CA GLN A 176 -12.71 -30.26 2.06
C GLN A 176 -13.99 -30.68 2.80
N LEU A 177 -15.13 -30.09 2.44
CA LEU A 177 -16.43 -30.38 3.07
C LEU A 177 -17.03 -31.73 2.63
N GLN A 178 -16.55 -32.30 1.53
CA GLN A 178 -16.98 -33.62 1.03
C GLN A 178 -16.23 -34.80 1.68
N ARG A 179 -15.20 -34.53 2.48
CA ARG A 179 -14.40 -35.54 3.20
C ARG A 179 -14.90 -35.73 4.62
#